data_AF-A0A6G1KQ55-F1
#
_entry.id   AF-A0A6G1KQ55-F1
#
_cell.length_a   1.000
_cell.length_b   1.000
_cell.length_c   1.000
_cell.angle_alpha   90.00
_cell.angle_beta   90.00
_cell.angle_gamma   90.00
#
_symmetry.space_group_name_H-M   'P 1'
#
loop_
_entity.id
_entity.type
_entity.pdbx_description
1 polymer ?
#
loop_
_entity_poly.entity_id
_entity_poly.type
_entity_poly.pdbx_seq_one_letter_code
_entity_poly.pdbx_strand_id
1 'polypeptide(L)'
;MPPGILWVSSRTLFPSTLTPQKFCSWYENTHIPEVLSLPGIPLAARYEAHPSPPTPSSTYSSEAPWLTIYEMPDVGYRQTREFKGLDGQSEPREELLESVFRRARFDTRFWEGVQEFGKPVGHGPANLLVSVALQPAPGADDDFDAWYREEHLLELSKCPGYRRSR
;
A
#
# COMPACT_ATOMS: atom_id res chain seq x y z
N MET A 1 7.03 16.56 7.49
CA MET A 1 7.51 15.22 7.95
C MET A 1 8.28 14.58 6.80
N PRO A 2 9.01 13.46 6.97
CA PRO A 2 9.65 12.78 5.85
C PRO A 2 8.63 12.36 4.76
N PRO A 3 9.10 12.15 3.52
CA PRO A 3 8.30 11.49 2.51
C PRO A 3 7.97 10.07 2.97
N GLY A 4 6.91 9.50 2.41
CA GLY A 4 6.42 8.21 2.82
C GLY A 4 5.34 7.68 1.90
N ILE A 5 4.62 6.68 2.40
CA ILE A 5 3.50 6.09 1.68
C ILE A 5 2.29 5.91 2.59
N LEU A 6 1.12 6.03 1.99
CA LEU A 6 -0.12 5.46 2.51
C LEU A 6 -0.30 4.09 1.85
N TRP A 7 -0.22 3.05 2.66
CA TRP A 7 -0.35 1.65 2.26
C TRP A 7 -1.75 1.17 2.67
N VAL A 8 -2.54 0.69 1.71
CA VAL A 8 -3.93 0.25 1.96
C VAL A 8 -4.14 -1.12 1.33
N SER A 9 -4.12 -2.17 2.16
CA SER A 9 -4.57 -3.49 1.72
C SER A 9 -6.07 -3.64 1.95
N SER A 10 -6.74 -4.34 1.04
CA SER A 10 -8.19 -4.47 1.07
C SER A 10 -8.72 -5.81 0.59
N ARG A 11 -9.90 -6.16 1.09
CA ARG A 11 -10.67 -7.37 0.75
C ARG A 11 -12.16 -7.14 0.94
N THR A 12 -12.99 -7.82 0.17
CA THR A 12 -14.43 -7.86 0.42
C THR A 12 -14.74 -8.90 1.51
N LEU A 13 -15.67 -8.58 2.40
CA LEU A 13 -16.13 -9.47 3.47
C LEU A 13 -17.38 -10.26 3.05
N PHE A 14 -18.22 -9.66 2.19
CA PHE A 14 -19.48 -10.23 1.74
C PHE A 14 -19.57 -10.22 0.21
N PRO A 15 -18.86 -11.13 -0.50
CA PRO A 15 -18.77 -11.12 -1.96
C PRO A 15 -20.10 -11.29 -2.68
N SER A 16 -21.14 -11.79 -2.01
CA SER A 16 -22.51 -11.87 -2.53
C SER A 16 -23.20 -10.51 -2.68
N THR A 17 -22.79 -9.51 -1.89
CA THR A 17 -23.40 -8.18 -1.86
C THR A 17 -22.47 -7.09 -2.38
N LEU A 18 -21.16 -7.26 -2.18
CA LEU A 18 -20.09 -6.45 -2.77
C LEU A 18 -19.15 -7.37 -3.55
N THR A 19 -19.43 -7.57 -4.83
CA THR A 19 -18.59 -8.43 -5.68
C THR A 19 -17.21 -7.80 -5.87
N PRO A 20 -16.16 -8.60 -6.13
CA PRO A 20 -14.83 -8.09 -6.48
C PRO A 20 -14.87 -7.02 -7.59
N GLN A 21 -15.66 -7.25 -8.64
CA GLN A 21 -15.78 -6.32 -9.77
C GLN A 21 -16.41 -4.98 -9.35
N LYS A 22 -17.47 -5.01 -8.52
CA LYS A 22 -18.09 -3.78 -8.00
C LYS A 22 -17.13 -3.02 -7.10
N PHE A 23 -16.42 -3.74 -6.22
CA PHE A 23 -15.43 -3.15 -5.33
C PHE A 23 -14.28 -2.49 -6.10
N CYS A 24 -13.66 -3.21 -7.04
CA CYS A 24 -12.57 -2.66 -7.85
C CYS A 24 -13.03 -1.49 -8.72
N SER A 25 -14.23 -1.58 -9.33
CA SER A 25 -14.77 -0.48 -10.14
C SER A 25 -14.97 0.80 -9.31
N TRP A 26 -15.54 0.70 -8.11
CA TRP A 26 -15.65 1.86 -7.21
C TRP A 26 -14.26 2.39 -6.81
N TYR A 27 -13.34 1.49 -6.43
CA TYR A 27 -12.04 1.90 -5.93
C TYR A 27 -11.22 2.62 -7.03
N GLU A 28 -11.21 2.08 -8.24
CA GLU A 28 -10.40 2.57 -9.36
C GLU A 28 -11.00 3.79 -10.04
N ASN A 29 -12.33 3.83 -10.21
CA ASN A 29 -13.00 4.89 -10.96
C ASN A 29 -13.58 6.01 -10.08
N THR A 30 -13.58 5.85 -8.76
CA THR A 30 -14.12 6.86 -7.83
C THR A 30 -13.12 7.16 -6.72
N HIS A 31 -12.78 6.17 -5.90
CA HIS A 31 -12.01 6.43 -4.68
C HIS A 31 -10.56 6.90 -4.95
N ILE A 32 -9.81 6.22 -5.82
CA ILE A 32 -8.45 6.66 -6.20
C ILE A 32 -8.47 8.07 -6.80
N PRO A 33 -9.36 8.40 -7.77
CA PRO A 33 -9.49 9.77 -8.26
C PRO A 33 -9.80 10.81 -7.17
N GLU A 34 -10.70 10.52 -6.23
CA GLU A 34 -11.00 11.39 -5.09
C GLU A 34 -9.74 11.62 -4.23
N VAL A 35 -8.98 10.57 -3.93
CA VAL A 35 -7.73 10.69 -3.16
C VAL A 35 -6.66 11.47 -3.92
N LEU A 36 -6.48 11.21 -5.22
CA LEU A 36 -5.52 11.91 -6.09
C LEU A 36 -5.88 13.38 -6.36
N SER A 37 -7.12 13.78 -6.10
CA SER A 37 -7.51 15.19 -6.16
C SER A 37 -6.92 16.02 -5.01
N LEU A 38 -6.44 15.35 -3.94
CA LEU A 38 -5.79 16.03 -2.82
C LEU A 38 -4.37 16.47 -3.19
N PRO A 39 -3.97 17.72 -2.86
CA PRO A 39 -2.64 18.24 -3.21
C PRO A 39 -1.48 17.48 -2.54
N GLY A 40 -1.73 16.79 -1.43
CA GLY A 40 -0.71 16.02 -0.70
C GLY A 40 -0.50 14.59 -1.20
N ILE A 41 -1.27 14.12 -2.20
CA ILE A 41 -1.22 12.73 -2.71
C ILE A 41 -1.10 12.73 -4.24
N PRO A 42 0.11 12.92 -4.79
CA PRO A 42 0.28 13.16 -6.23
C PRO A 42 0.19 11.89 -7.09
N LEU A 43 0.40 10.70 -6.52
CA LEU A 43 0.52 9.44 -7.25
C LEU A 43 -0.07 8.28 -6.47
N ALA A 44 -0.63 7.33 -7.21
CA ALA A 44 -1.13 6.06 -6.68
C ALA A 44 -0.72 4.90 -7.59
N ALA A 45 -0.54 3.73 -6.99
CA ALA A 45 -0.36 2.47 -7.69
C ALA A 45 -1.25 1.41 -7.01
N ARG A 46 -2.02 0.69 -7.82
CA ARG A 46 -2.89 -0.39 -7.36
C ARG A 46 -2.38 -1.72 -7.90
N TYR A 47 -2.39 -2.72 -7.03
CA TYR A 47 -1.89 -4.05 -7.28
C TYR A 47 -2.96 -5.08 -6.91
N GLU A 48 -2.97 -6.18 -7.65
CA GLU A 48 -3.71 -7.38 -7.34
C GLU A 48 -2.75 -8.53 -7.05
N ALA A 49 -3.13 -9.43 -6.16
CA ALA A 49 -2.37 -10.62 -5.81
C ALA A 49 -2.08 -11.44 -7.06
N HIS A 50 -0.82 -11.82 -7.23
CA HIS A 50 -0.42 -12.70 -8.32
C HIS A 50 -1.07 -14.09 -8.12
N PRO A 51 -1.68 -14.70 -9.16
CA PRO A 51 -2.39 -15.98 -9.03
C PRO A 51 -1.49 -17.14 -8.59
N SER A 52 -0.18 -17.00 -8.83
CA SER A 52 0.85 -17.93 -8.38
C SER A 52 1.77 -17.20 -7.38
N PRO A 53 1.43 -17.15 -6.08
CA PRO A 53 2.28 -16.50 -5.08
C PRO A 53 3.58 -17.29 -4.88
N PRO A 54 4.71 -16.62 -4.54
CA PRO A 54 5.94 -17.30 -4.17
C PRO A 54 5.75 -18.14 -2.90
N THR A 55 6.61 -19.14 -2.69
CA THR A 55 6.53 -20.03 -1.52
C THR A 55 6.98 -19.32 -0.23
N PRO A 56 6.30 -19.53 0.92
CA PRO A 56 5.14 -20.40 1.11
C PRO A 56 3.84 -19.81 0.54
N SER A 57 2.92 -20.67 0.09
CA SER A 57 1.66 -20.26 -0.56
C SER A 57 0.72 -19.44 0.33
N SER A 58 0.91 -19.49 1.66
CA SER A 58 0.18 -18.65 2.62
C SER A 58 0.86 -17.28 2.73
N THR A 59 0.48 -16.37 1.85
CA THR A 59 0.88 -14.96 1.89
C THR A 59 -0.28 -14.12 2.38
N TYR A 60 0.00 -12.93 2.92
CA TYR A 60 -1.06 -11.99 3.30
C TYR A 60 -1.96 -11.60 2.10
N SER A 61 -1.39 -11.54 0.90
CA SER A 61 -2.14 -11.33 -0.36
C SER A 61 -3.12 -12.44 -0.70
N SER A 62 -2.95 -13.66 -0.15
CA SER A 62 -3.91 -14.75 -0.32
C SER A 62 -5.22 -14.48 0.44
N GLU A 63 -5.17 -13.66 1.49
CA GLU A 63 -6.36 -13.24 2.25
C GLU A 63 -6.88 -11.88 1.81
N ALA A 64 -5.98 -10.96 1.45
CA ALA A 64 -6.28 -9.58 1.06
C ALA A 64 -5.71 -9.29 -0.34
N PRO A 65 -6.49 -9.56 -1.40
CA PRO A 65 -5.94 -9.66 -2.75
C PRO A 65 -5.61 -8.32 -3.40
N TRP A 66 -6.02 -7.19 -2.83
CA TRP A 66 -5.74 -5.88 -3.41
C TRP A 66 -4.90 -5.02 -2.47
N LEU A 67 -3.96 -4.28 -3.07
CA LEU A 67 -3.11 -3.32 -2.39
C LEU A 67 -3.09 -2.02 -3.18
N THR A 68 -3.35 -0.89 -2.52
CA THR A 68 -3.12 0.44 -3.10
C THR A 68 -2.04 1.16 -2.30
N ILE A 69 -1.05 1.70 -3.02
CA ILE A 69 0.02 2.53 -2.48
C ILE A 69 -0.20 3.95 -3.01
N TYR A 70 -0.29 4.91 -2.09
CA TYR A 70 -0.31 6.32 -2.42
C TYR A 70 1.01 6.95 -1.97
N GLU A 71 1.66 7.67 -2.87
CA GLU A 71 2.88 8.42 -2.54
C GLU A 71 2.50 9.63 -1.68
N MET A 72 3.25 9.86 -0.60
CA MET A 72 3.10 11.01 0.27
C MET A 72 4.41 11.80 0.32
N PRO A 73 4.54 12.94 -0.37
CA PRO A 73 5.73 13.79 -0.27
C PRO A 73 6.01 14.26 1.16
N ASP A 74 4.95 14.36 1.98
CA ASP A 74 5.01 14.61 3.41
C ASP A 74 3.99 13.70 4.12
N VAL A 75 4.44 12.70 4.87
CA VAL A 75 3.52 11.79 5.61
C VAL A 75 2.63 12.54 6.62
N GLY A 76 3.08 13.72 7.08
CA GLY A 76 2.38 14.59 8.00
C GLY A 76 1.10 15.17 7.40
N TYR A 77 0.97 15.16 6.06
CA TYR A 77 -0.25 15.57 5.36
C TYR A 77 -1.49 14.81 5.85
N ARG A 78 -1.33 13.58 6.38
CA ARG A 78 -2.42 12.81 6.99
C ARG A 78 -3.13 13.54 8.15
N GLN A 79 -2.49 14.53 8.75
CA GLN A 79 -3.04 15.29 9.87
C GLN A 79 -3.87 16.50 9.44
N THR A 80 -3.80 16.89 8.17
CA THR A 80 -4.53 18.03 7.60
C THR A 80 -6.04 17.80 7.60
N ARG A 81 -6.79 18.89 7.51
CA ARG A 81 -8.26 18.83 7.46
C ARG A 81 -8.73 18.21 6.15
N GLU A 82 -8.04 18.52 5.06
CA GLU A 82 -8.30 18.07 3.70
C GLU A 82 -8.20 16.55 3.62
N PHE A 83 -7.10 15.97 4.15
CA PHE A 83 -6.95 14.52 4.17
C PHE A 83 -7.98 13.84 5.08
N LYS A 84 -8.21 14.39 6.28
CA LYS A 84 -9.19 13.85 7.24
C LYS A 84 -10.63 13.95 6.78
N GLY A 85 -10.94 14.83 5.82
CA GLY A 85 -12.27 14.99 5.25
C GLY A 85 -12.62 13.96 4.18
N LEU A 86 -11.70 13.07 3.79
CA LEU A 86 -11.99 11.99 2.85
C LEU A 86 -12.92 10.95 3.49
N ASP A 87 -13.86 10.41 2.69
CA ASP A 87 -14.65 9.25 3.05
C ASP A 87 -13.70 8.08 3.41
N GLY A 88 -13.84 7.56 4.64
CA GLY A 88 -12.98 6.49 5.19
C GLY A 88 -11.86 6.99 6.11
N GLN A 89 -11.53 8.29 6.08
CA GLN A 89 -10.74 8.96 7.11
C GLN A 89 -11.64 9.65 8.13
N SER A 90 -12.74 10.24 7.66
CA SER A 90 -13.92 10.59 8.44
C SER A 90 -15.05 9.59 8.20
N GLU A 91 -16.14 9.71 8.97
CA GLU A 91 -17.38 8.98 8.70
C GLU A 91 -17.79 9.19 7.23
N PRO A 92 -17.88 8.10 6.44
CA PRO A 92 -18.27 8.21 5.05
C PRO A 92 -19.72 8.66 4.90
N ARG A 93 -20.06 9.17 3.71
CA ARG A 93 -21.48 9.28 3.30
C ARG A 93 -22.22 7.95 3.52
N GLU A 94 -23.45 8.00 4.04
CA GLU A 94 -24.26 6.82 4.42
C GLU A 94 -24.33 5.77 3.30
N GLU A 95 -24.53 6.20 2.05
CA GLU A 95 -24.57 5.31 0.89
C GLU A 95 -23.26 4.52 0.73
N LEU A 96 -22.09 5.16 0.88
CA LEU A 96 -20.78 4.52 0.79
C LEU A 96 -20.50 3.65 2.02
N LEU A 97 -20.94 4.10 3.19
CA LEU A 97 -20.82 3.34 4.43
C LEU A 97 -21.50 1.96 4.28
N GLU A 98 -22.75 1.94 3.80
CA GLU A 98 -23.56 0.73 3.64
C GLU A 98 -23.15 -0.12 2.42
N SER A 99 -22.77 0.50 1.31
CA SER A 99 -22.46 -0.22 0.08
C SER A 99 -21.03 -0.77 0.05
N VAL A 100 -20.07 -0.10 0.69
CA VAL A 100 -18.65 -0.45 0.61
C VAL A 100 -18.02 -0.64 1.98
N PHE A 101 -17.99 0.37 2.85
CA PHE A 101 -17.14 0.34 4.05
C PHE A 101 -17.58 -0.70 5.10
N ARG A 102 -18.87 -1.01 5.21
CA ARG A 102 -19.36 -2.14 6.05
C ARG A 102 -19.15 -3.52 5.42
N ARG A 103 -18.83 -3.57 4.12
CA ARG A 103 -18.75 -4.81 3.33
C ARG A 103 -17.35 -5.16 2.85
N ALA A 104 -16.39 -4.29 3.11
CA ALA A 104 -14.98 -4.47 2.83
C ALA A 104 -14.16 -4.22 4.09
N ARG A 105 -12.97 -4.81 4.14
CA ARG A 105 -11.96 -4.50 5.16
C ARG A 105 -10.82 -3.75 4.48
N PHE A 106 -10.36 -2.69 5.14
CA PHE A 106 -9.18 -1.92 4.75
C PHE A 106 -8.19 -1.95 5.90
N ASP A 107 -7.00 -2.50 5.66
CA ASP A 107 -5.89 -2.42 6.58
C ASP A 107 -5.00 -1.24 6.11
N THR A 108 -5.15 -0.11 6.78
CA THR A 108 -4.53 1.18 6.41
C THR A 108 -3.30 1.46 7.26
N ARG A 109 -2.17 1.80 6.64
CA ARG A 109 -0.90 2.10 7.31
C ARG A 109 -0.24 3.32 6.67
N PHE A 110 0.41 4.13 7.50
CA PHE A 110 1.23 5.25 7.07
C PHE A 110 2.68 4.93 7.43
N TRP A 111 3.57 4.96 6.45
CA TRP A 111 4.98 4.65 6.64
C TRP A 111 5.85 5.82 6.21
N GLU A 112 6.88 6.08 6.99
CA GLU A 112 7.94 7.04 6.66
C GLU A 112 9.02 6.33 5.84
N GLY A 113 9.49 6.98 4.78
CA GLY A 113 10.62 6.49 4.02
C GLY A 113 11.91 6.70 4.80
N VAL A 114 12.59 5.62 5.14
CA VAL A 114 13.87 5.64 5.88
C VAL A 114 15.08 5.36 4.98
N GLN A 115 14.84 4.79 3.80
CA GLN A 115 15.88 4.43 2.84
C GLN A 115 15.26 4.23 1.45
N GLU A 116 16.01 4.57 0.40
CA GLU A 116 15.77 4.05 -0.95
C GLU A 116 17.06 3.35 -1.42
N PHE A 117 16.93 2.19 -2.07
CA PHE A 117 18.07 1.41 -2.58
C PHE A 117 17.89 1.04 -4.04
N GLY A 118 18.97 1.22 -4.81
CA GLY A 118 18.96 1.10 -6.26
C GLY A 118 18.67 2.41 -6.96
N LYS A 119 18.74 2.41 -8.30
CA LYS A 119 18.40 3.57 -9.13
C LYS A 119 17.02 3.33 -9.74
N PRO A 120 16.07 4.26 -9.65
CA PRO A 120 14.79 4.12 -10.33
C PRO A 120 15.01 3.90 -11.83
N VAL A 121 14.70 2.70 -12.31
CA VAL A 121 14.71 2.39 -13.75
C VAL A 121 13.28 2.45 -14.26
N GLY A 122 13.02 3.21 -15.33
CA GLY A 122 11.70 3.34 -15.97
C GLY A 122 10.77 4.37 -15.32
N HIS A 123 9.65 4.65 -15.98
CA HIS A 123 8.62 5.58 -15.49
C HIS A 123 7.48 4.84 -14.77
N GLY A 124 6.85 5.49 -13.80
CA GLY A 124 5.67 4.98 -13.10
C GLY A 124 5.93 3.78 -12.17
N PRO A 125 4.87 3.18 -11.61
CA PRO A 125 4.98 2.04 -10.71
C PRO A 125 5.61 0.80 -11.39
N ALA A 126 6.18 -0.08 -10.58
CA ALA A 126 6.61 -1.41 -11.04
C ALA A 126 5.39 -2.28 -11.39
N ASN A 127 5.52 -3.18 -12.37
CA ASN A 127 4.46 -4.13 -12.73
C ASN A 127 4.20 -5.16 -11.62
N LEU A 128 5.23 -5.47 -10.83
CA LEU A 128 5.16 -6.36 -9.68
C LEU A 128 5.71 -5.63 -8.45
N LEU A 129 5.13 -5.92 -7.29
CA LEU A 129 5.54 -5.40 -6.00
C LEU A 129 5.63 -6.57 -5.01
N VAL A 130 6.74 -6.63 -4.28
CA VAL A 130 6.86 -7.48 -3.09
C VAL A 130 6.81 -6.56 -1.87
N SER A 131 5.77 -6.70 -1.06
CA SER A 131 5.61 -5.95 0.20
C SER A 131 5.99 -6.85 1.36
N VAL A 132 7.02 -6.48 2.13
CA VAL A 132 7.53 -7.27 3.25
C VAL A 132 7.40 -6.47 4.54
N ALA A 133 6.98 -7.12 5.62
CA ALA A 133 6.96 -6.55 6.96
C ALA A 133 7.67 -7.53 7.90
N LEU A 134 8.64 -7.02 8.67
CA LEU A 134 9.47 -7.79 9.57
C LEU A 134 9.46 -7.08 10.93
N GLN A 135 9.39 -7.84 12.01
CA GLN A 135 9.54 -7.35 13.36
C GLN A 135 10.84 -7.93 13.93
N PRO A 136 11.90 -7.15 14.10
CA PRO A 136 13.11 -7.62 14.77
C PRO A 136 12.80 -8.00 16.22
N ALA A 137 13.63 -8.88 16.78
CA ALA A 137 13.58 -9.21 18.20
C ALA A 137 13.89 -7.97 19.05
N PRO A 138 13.35 -7.86 20.29
CA PRO A 138 13.61 -6.71 21.15
C PRO A 138 15.12 -6.45 21.33
N GLY A 139 15.56 -5.23 21.01
CA GLY A 139 16.96 -4.81 21.15
C GLY A 139 17.87 -5.19 19.97
N ALA A 140 17.32 -5.76 18.89
CA ALA A 140 18.06 -6.09 17.67
C ALA A 140 17.88 -5.05 16.55
N ASP A 141 17.36 -3.86 16.87
CA ASP A 141 17.02 -2.81 15.91
C ASP A 141 18.23 -2.34 15.09
N ASP A 142 19.37 -2.08 15.74
CA ASP A 142 20.60 -1.61 15.08
C ASP A 142 21.21 -2.70 14.18
N ASP A 143 21.27 -3.94 14.67
CA ASP A 143 21.76 -5.09 13.90
C ASP A 143 20.86 -5.37 12.69
N PHE A 144 19.55 -5.23 12.85
CA PHE A 144 18.58 -5.41 11.77
C PHE A 144 18.71 -4.32 10.70
N ASP A 145 18.85 -3.04 11.10
CA ASP A 145 19.07 -1.93 10.17
C ASP A 145 20.39 -2.09 9.41
N ALA A 146 21.48 -2.44 10.11
CA ALA A 146 22.79 -2.71 9.49
C ALA A 146 22.71 -3.85 8.45
N TRP A 147 22.14 -4.99 8.84
CA TRP A 147 21.93 -6.12 7.91
C TRP A 147 21.09 -5.74 6.69
N TYR A 148 20.02 -4.96 6.90
CA TYR A 148 19.14 -4.54 5.82
C TYR A 148 19.91 -3.67 4.80
N ARG A 149 20.70 -2.72 5.29
CA ARG A 149 21.45 -1.74 4.47
C ARG A 149 22.65 -2.33 3.77
N GLU A 150 23.40 -3.18 4.46
CA GLU A 150 24.73 -3.63 4.01
C GLU A 150 24.66 -4.94 3.22
N GLU A 151 23.68 -5.79 3.52
CA GLU A 151 23.59 -7.13 2.94
C GLU A 151 22.28 -7.35 2.18
N HIS A 152 21.13 -7.25 2.86
CA HIS A 152 19.87 -7.75 2.33
C HIS A 152 19.43 -7.05 1.04
N LEU A 153 19.49 -5.71 1.03
CA LEU A 153 19.12 -4.92 -0.14
C LEU A 153 20.05 -5.14 -1.33
N LEU A 154 21.34 -5.39 -1.08
CA LEU A 154 22.29 -5.75 -2.13
C LEU A 154 21.94 -7.09 -2.75
N GLU A 155 21.60 -8.11 -1.95
CA GLU A 155 21.16 -9.40 -2.48
C GLU A 155 19.87 -9.30 -3.30
N LEU A 156 18.86 -8.55 -2.81
CA LEU A 156 17.63 -8.32 -3.57
C LEU A 156 17.89 -7.62 -4.90
N SER A 157 18.87 -6.71 -4.95
CA SER A 157 19.19 -5.97 -6.17
C SER A 157 19.77 -6.83 -7.30
N LYS A 158 20.25 -8.04 -6.98
CA LYS A 158 20.73 -9.02 -7.96
C LYS A 158 19.60 -9.81 -8.63
N CYS A 159 18.37 -9.74 -8.10
CA CYS A 159 17.24 -10.46 -8.68
C CYS A 159 16.88 -9.92 -10.08
N PRO A 160 16.66 -10.79 -11.08
CA PRO A 160 16.20 -10.37 -12.39
C PRO A 160 14.89 -9.56 -12.30
N GLY A 161 14.86 -8.41 -12.96
CA GLY A 161 13.69 -7.51 -12.95
C GLY A 161 13.58 -6.60 -11.72
N TYR A 162 14.56 -6.65 -10.80
CA TYR A 162 14.64 -5.69 -9.70
C TYR A 162 14.67 -4.25 -10.23
N ARG A 163 13.80 -3.38 -9.70
CA ARG A 163 13.78 -1.94 -10.03
C ARG A 163 14.37 -1.11 -8.89
N ARG A 164 13.87 -1.29 -7.66
CA ARG A 164 14.32 -0.60 -6.43
C ARG A 164 13.64 -1.20 -5.20
N SER A 165 14.14 -0.82 -4.02
CA SER A 165 13.53 -1.01 -2.70
C SER A 165 13.40 0.34 -2.00
N ARG A 166 12.35 0.50 -1.20
CA ARG A 166 11.97 1.73 -0.52
C ARG A 166 11.23 1.41 0.77
#